data_AF-A0A382KYE9-F1
#
_entry.id   AF-A0A382KYE9-F1
#
_cell.length_a   1.000
_cell.length_b   1.000
_cell.length_c   1.000
_cell.angle_alpha   90.00
_cell.angle_beta   90.00
_cell.angle_gamma   90.00
#
_symmetry.space_group_name_H-M   'P 1'
#
loop_
_entity.id
_entity.type
_entity.pdbx_description
1 polymer ?
#
loop_
_entity_poly.entity_id
_entity_poly.type
_entity_poly.pdbx_seq_one_letter_code
_entity_poly.pdbx_strand_id
1 'polypeptide(L)'
;DGRGGAASGTLRFAPLNSWPDNASLDKAVRLLWPIKQKYGRKISWADLMILTGNCALESMGFKTFGFAGGREDVWGPEEDIYWGSETTWLGDERYTGDRELENPLGAVQMGLIYVNPQGPNGNPDPLAAAKDIRETFARMAMNDEETVALIAGGHTFGKTHGAADADQYVGPEPEGAPLKEQGLGWKNSFGSGMAGDTITSGLEGAWTNEPAKWDNGFFDNLFNYEWELVKGPGGAWQWTPKDESAQDTVPDAHDPSKRHAPMMLTTDLSLKVDPIYAPISKRFHENPEEFADAFAKAWYKLTHRDMGPRTRCLGPLVPVEAQLWQDPVPDATHELIGEQDIATLKGKILESGLSISQLVSTAWASAATFRGTDKRGGANGARIRLTPQRDWEVNGPAELGKVLQALEE
;
A
#
# COMPACT_ATOMS: atom_id res chain seq x y z
N ASP A 1 -6.92 -12.21 -1.40
CA ASP A 1 -6.87 -13.14 -0.23
C ASP A 1 -6.37 -12.47 1.08
N GLY A 2 -6.11 -11.16 1.08
CA GLY A 2 -5.74 -10.39 2.27
C GLY A 2 -4.26 -10.53 2.68
N ARG A 3 -3.45 -11.23 1.87
CA ARG A 3 -2.00 -11.40 2.10
C ARG A 3 -1.20 -10.17 1.69
N GLY A 4 0.05 -10.13 2.14
CA GLY A 4 0.93 -8.96 2.02
C GLY A 4 0.51 -7.85 2.98
N GLY A 5 1.05 -6.66 2.77
CA GLY A 5 0.85 -5.51 3.65
C GLY A 5 2.00 -5.32 4.64
N ALA A 6 1.72 -4.55 5.70
CA ALA A 6 2.69 -4.11 6.69
C ALA A 6 2.48 -4.75 8.08
N ALA A 7 1.38 -5.48 8.30
CA ALA A 7 0.97 -6.00 9.60
C ALA A 7 2.02 -6.87 10.33
N SER A 8 2.93 -7.49 9.59
CA SER A 8 3.97 -8.41 10.09
C SER A 8 5.40 -7.88 9.90
N GLY A 9 5.58 -6.77 9.16
CA GLY A 9 6.90 -6.18 8.88
C GLY A 9 7.79 -7.08 8.01
N THR A 10 7.19 -7.83 7.08
CA THR A 10 7.86 -8.84 6.23
C THR A 10 8.74 -8.27 5.14
N LEU A 11 8.73 -6.94 4.91
CA LEU A 11 9.74 -6.24 4.09
C LEU A 11 11.19 -6.58 4.51
N ARG A 12 11.39 -6.99 5.77
CA ARG A 12 12.70 -7.39 6.31
C ARG A 12 13.18 -8.77 5.87
N PHE A 13 12.34 -9.57 5.22
CA PHE A 13 12.63 -10.95 4.86
C PHE A 13 12.45 -11.17 3.35
N ALA A 14 13.03 -12.26 2.86
CA ALA A 14 12.80 -12.72 1.49
C ALA A 14 11.31 -13.07 1.25
N PRO A 15 10.81 -12.98 0.02
CA PRO A 15 11.47 -12.39 -1.13
C PRO A 15 11.42 -10.85 -1.12
N LEU A 16 10.59 -10.23 -0.26
CA LEU A 16 10.29 -8.80 -0.30
C LEU A 16 11.53 -7.91 -0.09
N ASN A 17 12.44 -8.31 0.81
CA ASN A 17 13.68 -7.57 1.07
C ASN A 17 14.60 -7.44 -0.16
N SER A 18 14.32 -8.19 -1.23
CA SER A 18 15.14 -8.32 -2.43
C SER A 18 14.39 -8.08 -3.73
N TRP A 19 13.13 -7.68 -3.65
CA TRP A 19 12.38 -7.24 -4.83
C TRP A 19 13.04 -6.00 -5.46
N PRO A 20 13.12 -5.92 -6.81
CA PRO A 20 13.67 -4.75 -7.50
C PRO A 20 13.06 -3.43 -7.04
N ASP A 21 11.74 -3.40 -6.79
CA ASP A 21 11.03 -2.18 -6.39
C ASP A 21 11.31 -1.77 -4.93
N ASN A 22 11.88 -2.69 -4.13
CA ASN A 22 12.34 -2.42 -2.77
C ASN A 22 13.84 -2.06 -2.72
N ALA A 23 14.47 -1.81 -3.87
CA ALA A 23 15.85 -1.37 -3.93
C ALA A 23 16.10 -0.18 -3.00
N SER A 24 17.24 -0.24 -2.29
CA SER A 24 17.67 0.75 -1.30
C SER A 24 16.84 0.81 0.01
N LEU A 25 15.69 0.11 0.12
CA LEU A 25 14.93 0.06 1.38
C LEU A 25 15.66 -0.75 2.47
N ASP A 26 16.60 -1.61 2.10
CA ASP A 26 17.54 -2.25 3.03
C ASP A 26 18.35 -1.20 3.81
N LYS A 27 18.76 -0.09 3.16
CA LYS A 27 19.45 1.04 3.83
C LYS A 27 18.45 1.82 4.69
N ALA A 28 17.25 2.09 4.19
CA ALA A 28 16.21 2.81 4.93
C ALA A 28 15.85 2.11 6.25
N VAL A 29 15.61 0.79 6.21
CA VAL A 29 15.34 -0.01 7.41
C VAL A 29 16.57 -0.04 8.33
N ARG A 30 17.79 -0.11 7.77
CA ARG A 30 19.02 -0.07 8.57
C ARG A 30 19.18 1.22 9.37
N LEU A 31 18.78 2.37 8.81
CA LEU A 31 18.83 3.67 9.50
C LEU A 31 17.94 3.71 10.76
N LEU A 32 16.91 2.89 10.82
CA LEU A 32 16.00 2.78 11.97
C LEU A 32 16.53 1.86 13.08
N TRP A 33 17.62 1.13 12.84
CA TRP A 33 18.18 0.19 13.81
C TRP A 33 18.49 0.82 15.18
N PRO A 34 19.13 2.01 15.29
CA PRO A 34 19.38 2.62 16.59
C PRO A 34 18.09 2.92 17.38
N ILE A 35 17.01 3.30 16.69
CA ILE A 35 15.70 3.53 17.30
C ILE A 35 15.13 2.19 17.78
N LYS A 36 15.15 1.16 16.93
CA LYS A 36 14.72 -0.19 17.30
C LYS A 36 15.47 -0.72 18.52
N GLN A 37 16.80 -0.52 18.59
CA GLN A 37 17.61 -0.93 19.74
C GLN A 37 17.20 -0.18 21.01
N LYS A 38 16.98 1.13 20.92
CA LYS A 38 16.59 1.96 22.06
C LYS A 38 15.26 1.53 22.68
N TYR A 39 14.26 1.21 21.86
CA TYR A 39 12.91 0.87 22.35
C TYR A 39 12.69 -0.64 22.49
N GLY A 40 13.56 -1.48 21.91
CA GLY A 40 13.55 -2.92 22.08
C GLY A 40 12.20 -3.53 21.74
N ARG A 41 11.61 -4.29 22.67
CA ARG A 41 10.31 -4.96 22.50
C ARG A 41 9.10 -4.04 22.64
N LYS A 42 9.29 -2.76 22.98
CA LYS A 42 8.18 -1.80 23.13
C LYS A 42 7.62 -1.29 21.79
N ILE A 43 8.33 -1.55 20.70
CA ILE A 43 7.89 -1.27 19.34
C ILE A 43 8.39 -2.38 18.42
N SER A 44 7.51 -2.97 17.62
CA SER A 44 7.87 -3.91 16.57
C SER A 44 8.55 -3.19 15.41
N TRP A 45 9.28 -3.90 14.55
CA TRP A 45 9.72 -3.33 13.28
C TRP A 45 8.55 -2.97 12.39
N ALA A 46 7.50 -3.79 12.38
CA ALA A 46 6.27 -3.52 11.64
C ALA A 46 5.67 -2.15 12.00
N ASP A 47 5.50 -1.86 13.30
CA ASP A 47 5.02 -0.54 13.74
C ASP A 47 6.06 0.57 13.48
N LEU A 48 7.35 0.31 13.71
CA LEU A 48 8.40 1.32 13.55
C LEU A 48 8.53 1.81 12.10
N MET A 49 8.44 0.92 11.11
CA MET A 49 8.53 1.31 9.70
C MET A 49 7.37 2.24 9.30
N ILE A 50 6.14 1.90 9.70
CA ILE A 50 4.97 2.74 9.41
C ILE A 50 5.00 4.05 10.19
N LEU A 51 5.34 4.01 11.48
CA LEU A 51 5.45 5.20 12.31
C LEU A 51 6.51 6.17 11.76
N THR A 52 7.61 5.65 11.22
CA THR A 52 8.64 6.47 10.56
C THR A 52 8.05 7.22 9.37
N GLY A 53 7.24 6.56 8.52
CA GLY A 53 6.53 7.22 7.42
C GLY A 53 5.60 8.35 7.89
N ASN A 54 4.79 8.10 8.93
CA ASN A 54 3.96 9.14 9.55
C ASN A 54 4.79 10.32 10.08
N CYS A 55 5.86 10.04 10.82
CA CYS A 55 6.73 11.08 11.37
C CYS A 55 7.45 11.87 10.26
N ALA A 56 7.82 11.23 9.16
CA ALA A 56 8.41 11.92 8.00
C ALA A 56 7.41 12.94 7.43
N LEU A 57 6.16 12.52 7.17
CA LEU A 57 5.10 13.41 6.70
C LEU A 57 4.89 14.61 7.65
N GLU A 58 4.77 14.35 8.96
CA GLU A 58 4.60 15.40 9.96
C GLU A 58 5.79 16.36 10.03
N SER A 59 7.02 15.84 9.94
CA SER A 59 8.23 16.65 9.97
C SER A 59 8.37 17.57 8.76
N MET A 60 7.76 17.20 7.62
CA MET A 60 7.76 17.97 6.38
C MET A 60 6.52 18.88 6.25
N GLY A 61 5.68 18.97 7.30
CA GLY A 61 4.55 19.90 7.37
C GLY A 61 3.19 19.34 6.97
N PHE A 62 3.07 18.02 6.74
CA PHE A 62 1.79 17.38 6.50
C PHE A 62 1.16 16.83 7.79
N LYS A 63 -0.11 17.14 8.04
CA LYS A 63 -0.83 16.60 9.21
C LYS A 63 -1.46 15.25 8.88
N THR A 64 -0.99 14.18 9.50
CA THR A 64 -1.57 12.84 9.31
C THR A 64 -2.95 12.73 9.97
N PHE A 65 -3.78 11.81 9.46
CA PHE A 65 -5.11 11.53 10.03
C PHE A 65 -5.03 10.84 11.40
N GLY A 66 -3.98 10.05 11.62
CA GLY A 66 -3.70 9.35 12.86
C GLY A 66 -2.73 8.18 12.66
N PHE A 67 -2.48 7.44 13.73
CA PHE A 67 -1.61 6.26 13.73
C PHE A 67 -2.08 5.24 14.77
N ALA A 68 -2.03 3.96 14.43
CA ALA A 68 -2.19 2.87 15.37
C ALA A 68 -0.98 1.93 15.35
N GLY A 69 -0.47 1.63 16.54
CA GLY A 69 0.41 0.49 16.76
C GLY A 69 -0.39 -0.79 17.01
N GLY A 70 0.32 -1.89 17.27
CA GLY A 70 -0.27 -3.21 17.52
C GLY A 70 0.07 -4.25 16.44
N ARG A 71 0.98 -3.93 15.53
CA ARG A 71 1.56 -4.90 14.60
C ARG A 71 2.59 -5.74 15.33
N GLU A 72 2.53 -7.04 15.16
CA GLU A 72 3.47 -7.98 15.78
C GLU A 72 4.53 -8.37 14.75
N ASP A 73 5.80 -8.32 15.13
CA ASP A 73 6.87 -8.82 14.26
C ASP A 73 6.75 -10.33 14.06
N VAL A 74 6.97 -10.77 12.83
CA VAL A 74 7.28 -12.17 12.54
C VAL A 74 8.79 -12.41 12.52
N TRP A 75 9.16 -13.69 12.61
CA TRP A 75 10.55 -14.15 12.76
C TRP A 75 11.11 -14.85 11.51
N GLY A 76 10.30 -14.91 10.46
CA GLY A 76 10.64 -15.47 9.16
C GLY A 76 9.70 -14.93 8.09
N PRO A 77 9.94 -15.29 6.82
CA PRO A 77 9.09 -14.89 5.71
C PRO A 77 7.70 -15.53 5.78
N GLU A 78 6.72 -14.89 5.13
CA GLU A 78 5.41 -15.49 4.87
C GLU A 78 5.53 -16.37 3.62
N GLU A 79 5.80 -17.66 3.83
CA GLU A 79 6.04 -18.64 2.75
C GLU A 79 4.75 -19.04 2.00
N ASP A 80 3.58 -18.70 2.54
CA ASP A 80 2.28 -19.07 1.97
C ASP A 80 1.73 -18.04 0.96
N ILE A 81 2.50 -17.00 0.64
CA ILE A 81 2.12 -15.99 -0.35
C ILE A 81 2.58 -16.39 -1.75
N TYR A 82 1.61 -16.53 -2.66
CA TYR A 82 1.87 -16.69 -4.09
C TYR A 82 1.98 -15.31 -4.76
N TRP A 83 3.20 -14.95 -5.19
CA TRP A 83 3.50 -13.66 -5.81
C TRP A 83 3.42 -13.65 -7.35
N GLY A 84 3.14 -14.80 -7.95
CA GLY A 84 3.12 -15.02 -9.40
C GLY A 84 3.92 -16.26 -9.80
N SER A 85 3.69 -16.71 -11.03
CA SER A 85 4.32 -17.89 -11.63
C SER A 85 5.72 -17.61 -12.17
N GLU A 86 6.08 -16.33 -12.33
CA GLU A 86 7.30 -15.93 -12.99
C GLU A 86 8.54 -16.37 -12.22
N THR A 87 9.54 -16.83 -12.98
CA THR A 87 10.82 -17.32 -12.43
C THR A 87 11.94 -16.28 -12.53
N THR A 88 11.65 -15.10 -13.06
CA THR A 88 12.61 -14.01 -13.28
C THR A 88 12.03 -12.70 -12.75
N TRP A 89 12.85 -11.88 -12.09
CA TRP A 89 12.45 -10.54 -11.66
C TRP A 89 12.00 -9.69 -12.84
N LEU A 90 10.96 -8.89 -12.61
CA LEU A 90 10.30 -8.06 -13.62
C LEU A 90 9.67 -8.86 -14.79
N GLY A 91 9.58 -10.19 -14.67
CA GLY A 91 8.80 -11.00 -15.59
C GLY A 91 7.31 -10.67 -15.57
N ASP A 92 6.64 -10.94 -16.69
CA ASP A 92 5.20 -10.82 -16.87
C ASP A 92 4.68 -12.10 -17.56
N GLU A 93 4.09 -13.00 -16.78
CA GLU A 93 3.35 -14.18 -17.27
C GLU A 93 1.97 -14.28 -16.61
N ARG A 94 1.39 -13.11 -16.30
CA ARG A 94 0.24 -12.98 -15.38
C ARG A 94 -1.01 -12.35 -15.97
N TYR A 95 -1.01 -12.07 -17.27
CA TYR A 95 -2.16 -11.51 -17.98
C TYR A 95 -2.77 -12.52 -18.95
N THR A 96 -4.09 -12.51 -19.03
CA THR A 96 -4.86 -13.23 -20.06
C THR A 96 -5.86 -12.29 -20.75
N GLY A 97 -6.37 -12.68 -21.92
CA GLY A 97 -7.42 -11.93 -22.61
C GLY A 97 -7.04 -10.47 -22.91
N ASP A 98 -7.98 -9.55 -22.68
CA ASP A 98 -7.77 -8.11 -22.82
C ASP A 98 -7.23 -7.51 -21.50
N ARG A 99 -6.01 -7.91 -21.13
CA ARG A 99 -5.28 -7.41 -19.95
C ARG A 99 -5.96 -7.72 -18.61
N GLU A 100 -6.53 -8.92 -18.50
CA GLU A 100 -7.06 -9.45 -17.24
C GLU A 100 -5.91 -10.00 -16.38
N LEU A 101 -5.63 -9.35 -15.25
CA LEU A 101 -4.57 -9.76 -14.33
C LEU A 101 -4.99 -11.02 -13.53
N GLU A 102 -4.09 -11.99 -13.42
CA GLU A 102 -4.31 -13.24 -12.68
C GLU A 102 -4.71 -12.97 -11.22
N ASN A 103 -5.75 -13.65 -10.74
CA ASN A 103 -6.09 -13.67 -9.31
C ASN A 103 -5.18 -14.68 -8.59
N PRO A 104 -4.58 -14.35 -7.42
CA PRO A 104 -4.90 -13.23 -6.53
C PRO A 104 -3.95 -12.02 -6.64
N LEU A 105 -3.18 -11.89 -7.72
CA LEU A 105 -2.07 -10.95 -7.83
C LEU A 105 -2.53 -9.48 -7.77
N GLY A 106 -1.72 -8.64 -7.12
CA GLY A 106 -1.98 -7.20 -6.97
C GLY A 106 -1.03 -6.30 -7.77
N ALA A 107 -0.12 -6.86 -8.57
CA ALA A 107 0.93 -6.12 -9.28
C ALA A 107 1.11 -6.62 -10.72
N VAL A 108 1.62 -5.77 -11.61
CA VAL A 108 1.72 -6.04 -13.05
C VAL A 108 2.95 -6.84 -13.47
N GLN A 109 4.00 -6.89 -12.63
CA GLN A 109 5.23 -7.66 -12.89
C GLN A 109 5.77 -8.23 -11.58
N MET A 110 6.55 -9.31 -11.69
CA MET A 110 7.15 -9.97 -10.53
C MET A 110 8.17 -9.04 -9.86
N GLY A 111 8.00 -8.78 -8.58
CA GLY A 111 8.92 -7.92 -7.82
C GLY A 111 8.61 -6.42 -7.87
N LEU A 112 7.47 -6.02 -8.44
CA LEU A 112 6.92 -4.66 -8.33
C LEU A 112 5.82 -4.58 -7.26
N ILE A 113 5.66 -3.41 -6.62
CA ILE A 113 4.58 -3.19 -5.63
C ILE A 113 3.22 -3.09 -6.33
N TYR A 114 3.11 -2.30 -7.41
CA TYR A 114 1.87 -2.10 -8.16
C TYR A 114 2.11 -2.19 -9.67
N VAL A 115 2.68 -1.13 -10.25
CA VAL A 115 2.82 -0.94 -11.70
C VAL A 115 4.26 -0.61 -12.08
N ASN A 116 4.58 -0.74 -13.36
CA ASN A 116 5.86 -0.29 -13.89
C ASN A 116 5.88 1.25 -14.01
N PRO A 117 6.83 1.98 -13.40
CA PRO A 117 6.87 3.44 -13.43
C PRO A 117 7.12 4.02 -14.83
N GLN A 118 7.70 3.23 -15.74
CA GLN A 118 7.90 3.61 -17.13
C GLN A 118 6.65 3.37 -18.00
N GLY A 119 5.60 2.75 -17.46
CA GLY A 119 4.40 2.32 -18.16
C GLY A 119 4.41 0.82 -18.52
N PRO A 120 3.28 0.27 -19.01
CA PRO A 120 3.11 -1.15 -19.28
C PRO A 120 4.26 -1.77 -20.08
N ASN A 121 4.94 -2.76 -19.50
CA ASN A 121 6.08 -3.45 -20.13
C ASN A 121 7.21 -2.50 -20.57
N GLY A 122 7.39 -1.39 -19.86
CA GLY A 122 8.37 -0.36 -20.17
C GLY A 122 7.98 0.57 -21.33
N ASN A 123 6.75 0.49 -21.83
CA ASN A 123 6.23 1.40 -22.86
C ASN A 123 5.63 2.66 -22.21
N PRO A 124 6.16 3.87 -22.49
CA PRO A 124 5.75 5.10 -21.85
C PRO A 124 4.44 5.67 -22.40
N ASP A 125 3.37 4.90 -22.29
CA ASP A 125 1.99 5.30 -22.59
C ASP A 125 1.23 5.59 -21.29
N PRO A 126 0.97 6.87 -20.96
CA PRO A 126 0.27 7.24 -19.74
C PRO A 126 -1.18 6.76 -19.67
N LEU A 127 -1.89 6.63 -20.80
CA LEU A 127 -3.27 6.13 -20.81
C LEU A 127 -3.32 4.63 -20.57
N ALA A 128 -2.37 3.89 -21.12
CA ALA A 128 -2.24 2.46 -20.85
C ALA A 128 -1.82 2.23 -19.38
N ALA A 129 -0.87 3.02 -18.86
CA ALA A 129 -0.46 2.97 -17.46
C ALA A 129 -1.62 3.25 -16.49
N ALA A 130 -2.54 4.18 -16.82
CA ALA A 130 -3.69 4.49 -15.99
C ALA A 130 -4.63 3.28 -15.76
N LYS A 131 -4.75 2.38 -16.74
CA LYS A 131 -5.54 1.14 -16.60
C LYS A 131 -4.93 0.21 -15.56
N ASP A 132 -3.62 0.03 -15.62
CA ASP A 132 -2.88 -0.80 -14.66
C ASP A 132 -2.91 -0.21 -13.26
N ILE A 133 -2.72 1.11 -13.15
CA ILE A 133 -2.80 1.84 -11.88
C ILE A 133 -4.17 1.57 -11.25
N ARG A 134 -5.25 1.76 -12.00
CA ARG A 134 -6.61 1.56 -11.50
C ARG A 134 -6.85 0.13 -11.03
N GLU A 135 -6.50 -0.85 -11.85
CA GLU A 135 -6.73 -2.27 -11.53
C GLU A 135 -5.94 -2.70 -10.28
N THR A 136 -4.64 -2.38 -10.24
CA THR A 136 -3.77 -2.80 -9.13
C THR A 136 -4.13 -2.10 -7.82
N PHE A 137 -4.42 -0.79 -7.85
CA PHE A 137 -4.88 -0.06 -6.67
C PHE A 137 -6.26 -0.57 -6.20
N ALA A 138 -7.18 -0.88 -7.11
CA ALA A 138 -8.48 -1.47 -6.76
C ALA A 138 -8.33 -2.83 -6.05
N ARG A 139 -7.43 -3.71 -6.53
CA ARG A 139 -7.10 -4.98 -5.85
C ARG A 139 -6.47 -4.77 -4.47
N MET A 140 -5.85 -3.62 -4.26
CA MET A 140 -5.30 -3.17 -2.99
C MET A 140 -6.27 -2.27 -2.21
N ALA A 141 -7.57 -2.35 -2.53
CA ALA A 141 -8.66 -1.69 -1.85
C ALA A 141 -8.62 -0.15 -1.89
N MET A 142 -8.02 0.45 -2.91
CA MET A 142 -8.04 1.89 -3.16
C MET A 142 -8.92 2.23 -4.36
N ASN A 143 -9.83 3.19 -4.20
CA ASN A 143 -10.62 3.71 -5.32
C ASN A 143 -9.84 4.79 -6.11
N ASP A 144 -10.45 5.36 -7.15
CA ASP A 144 -9.79 6.35 -8.00
C ASP A 144 -9.32 7.60 -7.23
N GLU A 145 -10.13 8.13 -6.31
CA GLU A 145 -9.79 9.32 -5.51
C GLU A 145 -8.65 9.04 -4.54
N GLU A 146 -8.72 7.92 -3.82
CA GLU A 146 -7.67 7.45 -2.91
C GLU A 146 -6.35 7.19 -3.67
N THR A 147 -6.44 6.67 -4.89
CA THR A 147 -5.29 6.39 -5.75
C THR A 147 -4.59 7.68 -6.19
N VAL A 148 -5.34 8.65 -6.73
CA VAL A 148 -4.78 9.96 -7.09
C VAL A 148 -4.17 10.64 -5.87
N ALA A 149 -4.86 10.62 -4.72
CA ALA A 149 -4.37 11.22 -3.50
C ALA A 149 -3.06 10.58 -3.01
N LEU A 150 -2.96 9.24 -3.05
CA LEU A 150 -1.76 8.51 -2.63
C LEU A 150 -0.56 8.78 -3.55
N ILE A 151 -0.75 8.74 -4.86
CA ILE A 151 0.35 8.95 -5.82
C ILE A 151 0.83 10.40 -5.73
N ALA A 152 -0.07 11.38 -5.88
CA ALA A 152 0.31 12.79 -5.82
C ALA A 152 0.85 13.18 -4.44
N GLY A 153 0.24 12.69 -3.36
CA GLY A 153 0.68 12.98 -2.00
C GLY A 153 2.04 12.37 -1.67
N GLY A 154 2.31 11.16 -2.16
CA GLY A 154 3.62 10.53 -2.06
C GLY A 154 4.69 11.28 -2.87
N HIS A 155 4.40 11.56 -4.14
CA HIS A 155 5.32 12.24 -5.07
C HIS A 155 5.41 13.77 -4.85
N THR A 156 4.70 14.32 -3.86
CA THR A 156 4.99 15.67 -3.35
C THR A 156 6.37 15.71 -2.67
N PHE A 157 6.87 14.56 -2.21
CA PHE A 157 8.12 14.43 -1.49
C PHE A 157 9.19 13.66 -2.29
N GLY A 158 10.45 13.99 -2.00
CA GLY A 158 11.61 13.23 -2.41
C GLY A 158 11.91 13.29 -3.91
N LYS A 159 12.60 12.25 -4.37
CA LYS A 159 13.08 12.11 -5.75
C LYS A 159 13.28 10.65 -6.11
N THR A 160 13.38 10.38 -7.41
CA THR A 160 13.89 9.10 -7.94
C THR A 160 15.42 9.13 -8.05
N HIS A 161 16.04 7.94 -8.13
CA HIS A 161 17.50 7.79 -8.17
C HIS A 161 17.93 6.85 -9.30
N GLY A 162 18.72 7.38 -10.22
CA GLY A 162 19.09 6.77 -11.49
C GLY A 162 20.29 7.47 -12.12
N ALA A 163 21.31 7.79 -11.32
CA ALA A 163 22.49 8.54 -11.75
C ALA A 163 23.26 7.91 -12.92
N ALA A 164 23.15 6.60 -13.11
CA ALA A 164 23.68 5.84 -14.24
C ALA A 164 22.93 4.51 -14.43
N ASP A 165 23.29 3.78 -15.48
CA ASP A 165 22.74 2.47 -15.83
C ASP A 165 22.93 1.44 -14.70
N ALA A 166 21.81 0.98 -14.13
CA ALA A 166 21.82 0.04 -13.01
C ALA A 166 22.47 -1.29 -13.37
N ASP A 167 22.30 -1.79 -14.59
CA ASP A 167 22.82 -3.09 -15.03
C ASP A 167 24.35 -3.13 -15.07
N GLN A 168 24.99 -1.96 -15.18
CA GLN A 168 26.45 -1.83 -15.21
C GLN A 168 27.05 -1.64 -13.82
N TYR A 169 26.34 -0.96 -12.92
CA TYR A 169 26.94 -0.43 -11.69
C TYR A 169 26.32 -0.95 -10.40
N VAL A 170 25.14 -1.56 -10.43
CA VAL A 170 24.44 -2.03 -9.23
C VAL A 170 24.65 -3.55 -9.08
N GLY A 171 25.25 -3.94 -7.96
CA GLY A 171 25.46 -5.34 -7.61
C GLY A 171 24.18 -6.06 -7.14
N PRO A 172 24.30 -7.34 -6.74
CA PRO A 172 23.16 -8.17 -6.36
C PRO A 172 22.30 -7.58 -5.24
N GLU A 173 21.02 -7.91 -5.27
CA GLU A 173 20.02 -7.69 -4.22
C GLU A 173 20.42 -8.36 -2.88
N PRO A 174 19.81 -8.00 -1.74
CA PRO A 174 20.27 -8.43 -0.42
C PRO A 174 20.44 -9.95 -0.24
N GLU A 175 19.53 -10.78 -0.74
CA GLU A 175 19.64 -12.25 -0.64
C GLU A 175 20.70 -12.84 -1.61
N GLY A 176 21.06 -12.12 -2.67
CA GLY A 176 22.16 -12.46 -3.58
C GLY A 176 23.52 -11.84 -3.19
N ALA A 177 23.55 -10.97 -2.18
CA ALA A 177 24.74 -10.20 -1.81
C ALA A 177 25.76 -11.02 -1.00
N PRO A 178 27.07 -10.72 -1.09
CA PRO A 178 28.07 -11.44 -0.33
C PRO A 178 27.97 -11.11 1.17
N LEU A 179 28.29 -12.09 2.02
CA LEU A 179 28.15 -12.01 3.49
C LEU A 179 28.71 -10.72 4.11
N LYS A 180 29.81 -10.18 3.57
CA LYS A 180 30.47 -8.95 4.04
C LYS A 180 29.59 -7.69 3.96
N GLU A 181 28.52 -7.70 3.16
CA GLU A 181 27.56 -6.59 3.07
C GLU A 181 26.53 -6.63 4.22
N GLN A 182 26.56 -7.67 5.06
CA GLN A 182 25.81 -7.76 6.32
C GLN A 182 24.30 -7.52 6.14
N GLY A 183 23.70 -8.19 5.15
CA GLY A 183 22.27 -8.10 4.83
C GLY A 183 21.86 -6.82 4.11
N LEU A 184 22.82 -6.08 3.53
CA LEU A 184 22.56 -5.03 2.54
C LEU A 184 22.87 -5.57 1.13
N GLY A 185 22.16 -5.06 0.13
CA GLY A 185 22.33 -5.39 -1.29
C GLY A 185 22.51 -4.16 -2.16
N TRP A 186 22.31 -4.32 -3.47
CA TRP A 186 22.35 -3.24 -4.47
C TRP A 186 23.58 -2.34 -4.34
N LYS A 187 24.75 -2.96 -4.15
CA LYS A 187 25.98 -2.22 -3.97
C LYS A 187 26.33 -1.48 -5.24
N ASN A 188 26.38 -0.16 -5.16
CA ASN A 188 26.61 0.70 -6.31
C ASN A 188 28.11 1.03 -6.47
N SER A 189 28.67 0.74 -7.65
CA SER A 189 30.06 1.06 -8.02
C SER A 189 30.20 2.30 -8.91
N PHE A 190 29.11 2.98 -9.26
CA PHE A 190 29.15 4.23 -10.02
C PHE A 190 29.63 5.37 -9.11
N GLY A 191 30.69 6.08 -9.51
CA GLY A 191 31.22 7.20 -8.74
C GLY A 191 31.52 6.85 -7.28
N SER A 192 30.91 7.58 -6.36
CA SER A 192 30.96 7.32 -4.91
C SER A 192 29.99 6.24 -4.43
N GLY A 193 29.05 5.82 -5.26
CA GLY A 193 27.99 4.86 -4.96
C GLY A 193 26.84 5.40 -4.10
N MET A 194 26.89 6.68 -3.72
CA MET A 194 25.93 7.31 -2.81
C MET A 194 25.72 8.78 -3.18
N ALA A 195 24.81 9.46 -2.46
CA ALA A 195 24.49 10.87 -2.67
C ALA A 195 24.12 11.14 -4.15
N GLY A 196 24.82 12.08 -4.82
CA GLY A 196 24.58 12.41 -6.23
C GLY A 196 24.80 11.25 -7.21
N ASP A 197 25.49 10.19 -6.81
CA ASP A 197 25.75 9.00 -7.63
C ASP A 197 24.79 7.83 -7.32
N THR A 198 23.73 8.06 -6.54
CA THR A 198 22.80 7.00 -6.10
C THR A 198 22.00 6.44 -7.28
N ILE A 199 21.86 5.11 -7.32
CA ILE A 199 21.04 4.38 -8.29
C ILE A 199 20.09 3.48 -7.50
N THR A 200 18.79 3.59 -7.77
CA THR A 200 17.73 2.75 -7.17
C THR A 200 16.80 2.22 -8.26
N SER A 201 15.94 3.08 -8.83
CA SER A 201 14.97 2.68 -9.86
C SER A 201 15.49 2.86 -11.29
N GLY A 202 16.60 3.60 -11.46
CA GLY A 202 17.13 3.98 -12.78
C GLY A 202 16.46 5.23 -13.38
N LEU A 203 15.39 5.73 -12.75
CA LEU A 203 14.77 7.03 -13.03
C LEU A 203 15.48 8.10 -12.19
N GLU A 204 15.66 9.32 -12.70
CA GLU A 204 16.41 10.37 -11.99
C GLU A 204 15.66 11.70 -11.94
N GLY A 205 15.60 12.29 -10.74
CA GLY A 205 15.12 13.65 -10.52
C GLY A 205 13.97 13.75 -9.54
N ALA A 206 13.64 14.97 -9.13
CA ALA A 206 12.58 15.27 -8.17
C ALA A 206 11.32 15.79 -8.87
N TRP A 207 10.16 15.54 -8.28
CA TRP A 207 8.88 16.02 -8.81
C TRP A 207 8.61 17.50 -8.51
N THR A 208 9.05 17.97 -7.33
CA THR A 208 8.72 19.28 -6.78
C THR A 208 9.97 20.15 -6.57
N ASN A 209 9.77 21.47 -6.48
CA ASN A 209 10.86 22.42 -6.21
C ASN A 209 11.30 22.42 -4.74
N GLU A 210 10.46 21.89 -3.84
CA GLU A 210 10.72 21.77 -2.40
C GLU A 210 10.55 20.31 -1.94
N PRO A 211 11.44 19.37 -2.33
CA PRO A 211 11.23 17.92 -2.15
C PRO A 211 11.07 17.44 -0.69
N ALA A 212 11.37 18.27 0.30
CA ALA A 212 11.29 17.93 1.72
C ALA A 212 10.20 18.74 2.45
N LYS A 213 9.15 19.15 1.73
CA LYS A 213 8.08 19.99 2.24
C LYS A 213 6.73 19.59 1.65
N TRP A 214 5.69 19.57 2.48
CA TRP A 214 4.32 19.47 2.01
C TRP A 214 3.87 20.81 1.42
N ASP A 215 3.52 20.78 0.14
CA ASP A 215 2.85 21.85 -0.60
C ASP A 215 2.10 21.24 -1.80
N ASN A 216 1.61 22.09 -2.70
CA ASN A 216 0.89 21.65 -3.91
C ASN A 216 1.83 21.49 -5.12
N GLY A 217 3.15 21.48 -4.90
CA GLY A 217 4.17 21.59 -5.94
C GLY A 217 4.13 20.47 -6.98
N PHE A 218 3.66 19.26 -6.60
CA PHE A 218 3.46 18.16 -7.54
C PHE A 218 2.43 18.53 -8.61
N PHE A 219 1.24 18.98 -8.20
CA PHE A 219 0.19 19.37 -9.14
C PHE A 219 0.52 20.66 -9.88
N ASP A 220 1.16 21.63 -9.20
CA ASP A 220 1.64 22.85 -9.85
C ASP A 220 2.55 22.51 -11.02
N ASN A 221 3.56 21.66 -10.81
CA ASN A 221 4.45 21.23 -11.89
C ASN A 221 3.70 20.41 -12.95
N LEU A 222 2.89 19.42 -12.55
CA LEU A 222 2.16 18.54 -13.47
C LEU A 222 1.30 19.32 -14.47
N PHE A 223 0.57 20.33 -13.99
CA PHE A 223 -0.36 21.11 -14.81
C PHE A 223 0.26 22.34 -15.49
N ASN A 224 1.24 23.01 -14.89
CA ASN A 224 1.83 24.23 -15.46
C ASN A 224 2.82 23.95 -16.60
N TYR A 225 3.39 22.76 -16.67
CA TYR A 225 4.30 22.38 -17.75
C TYR A 225 3.66 21.46 -18.79
N GLU A 226 4.11 21.66 -20.02
CA GLU A 226 4.03 20.65 -21.07
C GLU A 226 5.24 19.73 -20.98
N TRP A 227 5.00 18.43 -21.11
CA TRP A 227 6.00 17.40 -20.85
C TRP A 227 6.47 16.76 -22.15
N GLU A 228 7.76 16.44 -22.24
CA GLU A 228 8.33 15.62 -23.30
C GLU A 228 9.04 14.39 -22.76
N LEU A 229 8.93 13.31 -23.52
CA LEU A 229 9.50 12.01 -23.17
C LEU A 229 11.00 12.00 -23.46
N VAL A 230 11.79 11.60 -22.47
CA VAL A 230 13.25 11.50 -22.56
C VAL A 230 13.74 10.19 -21.92
N LYS A 231 14.99 9.84 -22.23
CA LYS A 231 15.74 8.85 -21.46
C LYS A 231 16.58 9.57 -20.42
N GLY A 232 16.38 9.22 -19.14
CA GLY A 232 17.19 9.73 -18.04
C GLY A 232 18.64 9.19 -18.09
N PRO A 233 19.51 9.66 -17.18
CA PRO A 233 20.91 9.20 -17.11
C PRO A 233 21.05 7.69 -16.84
N GLY A 234 20.07 7.08 -16.16
CA GLY A 234 19.99 5.63 -15.96
C GLY A 234 19.40 4.84 -17.14
N GLY A 235 19.06 5.50 -18.25
CA GLY A 235 18.49 4.84 -19.43
C GLY A 235 16.99 4.49 -19.30
N ALA A 236 16.32 4.89 -18.22
CA ALA A 236 14.89 4.73 -18.03
C ALA A 236 14.08 5.82 -18.76
N TRP A 237 12.86 5.49 -19.21
CA TRP A 237 11.91 6.48 -19.72
C TRP A 237 11.37 7.36 -18.60
N GLN A 238 11.44 8.67 -18.79
CA GLN A 238 10.87 9.67 -17.89
C GLN A 238 10.46 10.92 -18.67
N TRP A 239 9.78 11.84 -18.01
CA TRP A 239 9.26 13.06 -18.62
C TRP A 239 9.94 14.29 -18.03
N THR A 240 10.33 15.22 -18.89
CA THR A 240 10.96 16.50 -18.54
C THR A 240 10.07 17.65 -19.06
N PRO A 241 10.04 18.82 -18.40
CA PRO A 241 9.33 19.98 -18.93
C PRO A 241 9.98 20.46 -20.23
N LYS A 242 9.14 20.81 -21.22
CA LYS A 242 9.57 21.47 -22.47
C LYS A 242 10.01 22.91 -22.26
N ASP A 243 9.57 23.53 -21.17
CA ASP A 243 9.87 24.93 -20.85
C ASP A 243 11.31 25.03 -20.31
N GLU A 244 12.16 25.79 -21.01
CA GLU A 244 13.55 26.02 -20.61
C GLU A 244 13.67 26.75 -19.26
N SER A 245 12.66 27.53 -18.86
CA SER A 245 12.67 28.22 -17.57
C SER A 245 12.57 27.28 -16.37
N ALA A 246 12.17 26.02 -16.59
CA ALA A 246 12.07 25.00 -15.56
C ALA A 246 13.43 24.37 -15.19
N GLN A 247 14.49 24.55 -15.99
CA GLN A 247 15.74 23.78 -15.88
C GLN A 247 16.55 24.01 -14.59
N ASP A 248 16.32 25.13 -13.88
CA ASP A 248 17.05 25.49 -12.66
C ASP A 248 16.15 25.64 -11.43
N THR A 249 14.93 25.09 -11.45
CA THR A 249 13.94 25.34 -10.38
C THR A 249 14.07 24.40 -9.19
N VAL A 250 14.65 23.21 -9.38
CA VAL A 250 14.79 22.21 -8.32
C VAL A 250 16.22 22.23 -7.74
N PRO A 251 16.40 22.35 -6.41
CA PRO A 251 17.71 22.20 -5.79
C PRO A 251 18.26 20.78 -5.93
N ASP A 252 19.56 20.65 -6.23
CA ASP A 252 20.24 19.36 -6.11
C ASP A 252 20.23 18.87 -4.66
N ALA A 253 20.05 17.56 -4.48
CA ALA A 253 19.91 16.93 -3.16
C ALA A 253 21.18 16.98 -2.30
N HIS A 254 22.35 17.19 -2.89
CA HIS A 254 23.65 17.08 -2.22
C HIS A 254 24.65 18.20 -2.57
N ASP A 255 24.52 18.83 -3.73
CA ASP A 255 25.40 19.89 -4.21
C ASP A 255 24.67 21.24 -4.24
N PRO A 256 24.92 22.15 -3.27
CA PRO A 256 24.20 23.42 -3.19
C PRO A 256 24.45 24.36 -4.39
N SER A 257 25.48 24.09 -5.21
CA SER A 257 25.79 24.86 -6.41
C SER A 257 25.03 24.40 -7.65
N LYS A 258 24.32 23.26 -7.57
CA LYS A 258 23.59 22.67 -8.69
C LYS A 258 22.08 22.83 -8.54
N ARG A 259 21.44 22.85 -9.71
CA ARG A 259 19.99 22.93 -9.90
C ARG A 259 19.61 21.99 -11.05
N HIS A 260 18.35 21.59 -11.06
CA HIS A 260 17.78 20.66 -12.04
C HIS A 260 16.38 21.10 -12.46
N ALA A 261 15.91 20.55 -13.57
CA ALA A 261 14.50 20.54 -13.92
C ALA A 261 13.72 19.59 -13.00
N PRO A 262 12.43 19.86 -12.74
CA PRO A 262 11.54 18.85 -12.21
C PRO A 262 11.33 17.74 -13.25
N MET A 263 10.94 16.56 -12.79
CA MET A 263 10.64 15.41 -13.64
C MET A 263 9.29 14.80 -13.29
N MET A 264 8.76 13.99 -14.21
CA MET A 264 7.56 13.17 -13.98
C MET A 264 7.78 11.76 -14.53
N LEU A 265 7.09 10.80 -13.93
CA LEU A 265 6.99 9.42 -14.41
C LEU A 265 5.86 9.30 -15.43
N THR A 266 5.88 8.24 -16.25
CA THR A 266 4.75 7.91 -17.13
C THR A 266 3.46 7.75 -16.31
N THR A 267 3.56 7.15 -15.13
CA THR A 267 2.46 6.97 -14.18
C THR A 267 1.94 8.27 -13.59
N ASP A 268 2.75 9.33 -13.50
CA ASP A 268 2.31 10.64 -13.04
C ASP A 268 1.51 11.35 -14.14
N LEU A 269 1.98 11.24 -15.39
CA LEU A 269 1.25 11.77 -16.55
C LEU A 269 -0.12 11.10 -16.71
N SER A 270 -0.28 9.84 -16.28
CA SER A 270 -1.58 9.16 -16.23
C SER A 270 -2.61 9.97 -15.43
N LEU A 271 -2.20 10.61 -14.35
CA LEU A 271 -3.08 11.41 -13.49
C LEU A 271 -3.58 12.70 -14.18
N LYS A 272 -2.86 13.17 -15.22
CA LYS A 272 -3.20 14.36 -16.02
C LYS A 272 -4.08 14.02 -17.22
N VAL A 273 -3.87 12.85 -17.84
CA VAL A 273 -4.48 12.54 -19.16
C VAL A 273 -5.61 11.51 -19.11
N ASP A 274 -5.69 10.67 -18.08
CA ASP A 274 -6.77 9.70 -17.96
C ASP A 274 -8.10 10.42 -17.66
N PRO A 275 -9.22 10.05 -18.34
CA PRO A 275 -10.48 10.78 -18.23
C PRO A 275 -11.15 10.70 -16.85
N ILE A 276 -10.77 9.75 -15.99
CA ILE A 276 -11.27 9.61 -14.62
C ILE A 276 -10.32 10.30 -13.64
N TYR A 277 -9.01 10.13 -13.79
CA TYR A 277 -8.04 10.77 -12.90
C TYR A 277 -7.87 12.27 -13.14
N ALA A 278 -7.87 12.72 -14.40
CA ALA A 278 -7.71 14.13 -14.75
C ALA A 278 -8.67 15.07 -14.00
N PRO A 279 -10.00 14.83 -13.93
CA PRO A 279 -10.89 15.70 -13.15
C PRO A 279 -10.64 15.65 -11.64
N ILE A 280 -10.19 14.51 -11.09
CA ILE A 280 -9.83 14.39 -9.66
C ILE A 280 -8.56 15.19 -9.38
N SER A 281 -7.51 14.96 -10.18
CA SER A 281 -6.23 15.68 -10.10
C SER A 281 -6.41 17.18 -10.23
N LYS A 282 -7.23 17.62 -11.20
CA LYS A 282 -7.53 19.04 -11.39
C LYS A 282 -8.27 19.63 -10.19
N ARG A 283 -9.26 18.92 -9.63
CA ARG A 283 -9.95 19.36 -8.41
C ARG A 283 -8.98 19.49 -7.24
N PHE A 284 -8.09 18.53 -7.03
CA PHE A 284 -7.05 18.59 -5.99
C PHE A 284 -6.06 19.73 -6.21
N HIS A 285 -5.66 19.98 -7.46
CA HIS A 285 -4.82 21.11 -7.82
C HIS A 285 -5.48 22.45 -7.44
N GLU A 286 -6.76 22.62 -7.76
CA GLU A 286 -7.54 23.82 -7.48
C GLU A 286 -7.99 23.94 -6.01
N ASN A 287 -8.00 22.83 -5.25
CA ASN A 287 -8.48 22.75 -3.88
C ASN A 287 -7.50 21.94 -2.99
N PRO A 288 -6.34 22.52 -2.62
CA PRO A 288 -5.28 21.80 -1.91
C PRO A 288 -5.69 21.25 -0.52
N GLU A 289 -6.69 21.85 0.12
CA GLU A 289 -7.23 21.34 1.39
C GLU A 289 -8.03 20.04 1.20
N GLU A 290 -8.77 19.89 0.09
CA GLU A 290 -9.44 18.62 -0.26
C GLU A 290 -8.41 17.53 -0.55
N PHE A 291 -7.35 17.88 -1.26
CA PHE A 291 -6.23 16.99 -1.51
C PHE A 291 -5.57 16.51 -0.21
N ALA A 292 -5.29 17.44 0.72
CA ALA A 292 -4.69 17.11 2.00
C ALA A 292 -5.58 16.16 2.83
N ASP A 293 -6.89 16.41 2.90
CA ASP A 293 -7.84 15.53 3.60
C ASP A 293 -7.93 14.13 2.96
N ALA A 294 -8.02 14.08 1.62
CA ALA A 294 -8.07 12.82 0.89
C ALA A 294 -6.78 12.01 1.09
N PHE A 295 -5.60 12.65 0.99
CA PHE A 295 -4.32 11.98 1.20
C PHE A 295 -4.16 11.51 2.65
N ALA A 296 -4.58 12.31 3.64
CA ALA A 296 -4.48 11.93 5.05
C ALA A 296 -5.27 10.65 5.35
N LYS A 297 -6.49 10.56 4.83
CA LYS A 297 -7.37 9.39 4.99
C LYS A 297 -6.87 8.18 4.20
N ALA A 298 -6.44 8.39 2.95
CA ALA A 298 -5.93 7.32 2.10
C ALA A 298 -4.61 6.73 2.64
N TRP A 299 -3.70 7.57 3.15
CA TRP A 299 -2.47 7.15 3.82
C TRP A 299 -2.77 6.34 5.09
N TYR A 300 -3.70 6.80 5.92
CA TYR A 300 -4.12 6.05 7.11
C TYR A 300 -4.72 4.69 6.74
N LYS A 301 -5.60 4.64 5.74
CA LYS A 301 -6.14 3.37 5.21
C LYS A 301 -5.03 2.47 4.68
N LEU A 302 -4.14 2.97 3.83
CA LEU A 302 -3.03 2.21 3.23
C LEU A 302 -2.22 1.49 4.30
N THR A 303 -1.85 2.24 5.34
CA THR A 303 -0.94 1.75 6.38
C THR A 303 -1.63 0.88 7.43
N HIS A 304 -2.96 0.81 7.47
CA HIS A 304 -3.72 0.11 8.52
C HIS A 304 -4.76 -0.90 7.99
N ARG A 305 -4.95 -1.03 6.67
CA ARG A 305 -5.99 -1.88 6.05
C ARG A 305 -5.91 -3.36 6.41
N ASP A 306 -4.75 -3.83 6.85
CA ASP A 306 -4.42 -5.20 7.21
C ASP A 306 -4.39 -5.45 8.73
N MET A 307 -4.73 -4.44 9.54
CA MET A 307 -4.80 -4.57 11.00
C MET A 307 -6.15 -5.12 11.49
N GLY A 308 -7.15 -5.21 10.62
CA GLY A 308 -8.48 -5.70 10.94
C GLY A 308 -9.30 -4.74 11.83
N PRO A 309 -10.10 -5.27 12.78
CA PRO A 309 -10.98 -4.45 13.61
C PRO A 309 -10.24 -3.40 14.42
N ARG A 310 -10.86 -2.22 14.59
CA ARG A 310 -10.32 -1.10 15.39
C ARG A 310 -9.92 -1.50 16.81
N THR A 311 -10.51 -2.54 17.40
CA THR A 311 -10.12 -3.04 18.73
C THR A 311 -8.67 -3.55 18.81
N ARG A 312 -8.03 -3.82 17.66
CA ARG A 312 -6.60 -4.17 17.57
C ARG A 312 -5.69 -2.94 17.47
N CYS A 313 -6.23 -1.76 17.20
CA CYS A 313 -5.46 -0.53 17.07
C CYS A 313 -5.08 0.01 18.44
N LEU A 314 -3.78 0.18 18.69
CA LEU A 314 -3.24 0.60 19.98
C LEU A 314 -2.55 1.97 19.90
N GLY A 315 -2.57 2.68 21.03
CA GLY A 315 -1.84 3.94 21.22
C GLY A 315 -2.73 5.18 21.23
N PRO A 316 -2.19 6.34 21.64
CA PRO A 316 -2.96 7.56 21.83
C PRO A 316 -3.32 8.29 20.52
N LEU A 317 -2.71 7.89 19.40
CA LEU A 317 -2.90 8.52 18.08
C LEU A 317 -3.97 7.82 17.24
N VAL A 318 -4.65 6.81 17.78
CA VAL A 318 -5.73 6.11 17.08
C VAL A 318 -6.90 7.07 16.91
N PRO A 319 -7.36 7.33 15.66
CA PRO A 319 -8.53 8.17 15.42
C PRO A 319 -9.74 7.70 16.25
N VAL A 320 -10.49 8.65 16.80
CA VAL A 320 -11.67 8.36 17.63
C VAL A 320 -12.74 7.64 16.82
N GLU A 321 -13.00 8.13 15.61
CA GLU A 321 -14.00 7.57 14.70
C GLU A 321 -13.45 6.34 13.97
N ALA A 322 -14.20 5.24 14.06
CA ALA A 322 -13.91 4.05 13.27
C ALA A 322 -14.20 4.32 11.79
N GLN A 323 -13.31 3.82 10.94
CA GLN A 323 -13.43 3.96 9.49
C GLN A 323 -14.23 2.78 8.92
N LEU A 324 -15.03 3.01 7.88
CA LEU A 324 -15.90 1.96 7.30
C LEU A 324 -15.10 0.71 6.87
N TRP A 325 -13.90 0.90 6.32
CA TRP A 325 -13.02 -0.20 5.89
C TRP A 325 -12.46 -1.04 7.06
N GLN A 326 -12.58 -0.58 8.30
CA GLN A 326 -12.24 -1.35 9.52
C GLN A 326 -13.36 -2.34 9.91
N ASP A 327 -14.42 -2.44 9.09
CA ASP A 327 -15.59 -3.28 9.33
C ASP A 327 -16.17 -3.12 10.75
N PRO A 328 -16.47 -1.88 11.21
CA PRO A 328 -16.81 -1.61 12.60
C PRO A 328 -18.06 -2.37 13.04
N VAL A 329 -18.12 -2.69 14.33
CA VAL A 329 -19.29 -3.26 14.99
C VAL A 329 -19.74 -2.30 16.10
N PRO A 330 -21.06 -2.13 16.35
CA PRO A 330 -21.53 -1.29 17.43
C PRO A 330 -21.07 -1.79 18.80
N ASP A 331 -20.87 -0.87 19.73
CA ASP A 331 -20.65 -1.22 21.14
C ASP A 331 -21.90 -1.88 21.72
N ALA A 332 -21.70 -2.81 22.66
CA ALA A 332 -22.80 -3.40 23.41
C ALA A 332 -23.42 -2.36 24.35
N THR A 333 -24.69 -2.02 24.14
CA THR A 333 -25.44 -1.03 24.95
C THR A 333 -26.30 -1.68 26.04
N HIS A 334 -26.07 -2.95 26.33
CA HIS A 334 -26.84 -3.76 27.29
C HIS A 334 -25.90 -4.69 28.06
N GLU A 335 -26.38 -5.22 29.20
CA GLU A 335 -25.65 -6.22 29.98
C GLU A 335 -25.51 -7.53 29.19
N LEU A 336 -24.31 -8.11 29.22
CA LEU A 336 -24.05 -9.38 28.54
C LEU A 336 -24.66 -10.54 29.33
N ILE A 337 -25.16 -11.53 28.59
CA ILE A 337 -25.75 -12.74 29.17
C ILE A 337 -24.78 -13.47 30.11
N GLY A 338 -25.30 -13.95 31.25
CA GLY A 338 -24.54 -14.74 32.23
C GLY A 338 -24.62 -16.25 31.98
N GLU A 339 -24.00 -17.04 32.87
CA GLU A 339 -23.99 -18.52 32.74
C GLU A 339 -25.40 -19.14 32.69
N GLN A 340 -26.32 -18.62 33.50
CA GLN A 340 -27.71 -19.10 33.53
C GLN A 340 -28.44 -18.78 32.22
N ASP A 341 -28.31 -17.56 31.71
CA ASP A 341 -28.89 -17.16 30.43
C ASP A 341 -28.34 -18.01 29.28
N ILE A 342 -27.03 -18.26 29.27
CA ILE A 342 -26.38 -19.13 28.28
C ILE A 342 -26.98 -20.54 28.31
N ALA A 343 -27.17 -21.13 29.49
CA ALA A 343 -27.77 -22.46 29.62
C ALA A 343 -29.22 -22.47 29.13
N THR A 344 -30.01 -21.47 29.50
CA THR A 344 -31.40 -21.31 29.05
C THR A 344 -31.50 -21.14 27.53
N LEU A 345 -30.69 -20.26 26.93
CA LEU A 345 -30.69 -20.00 25.49
C LEU A 345 -30.26 -21.24 24.70
N LYS A 346 -29.26 -22.01 25.16
CA LYS A 346 -28.89 -23.29 24.53
C LYS A 346 -30.06 -24.28 24.53
N GLY A 347 -30.80 -24.37 25.63
CA GLY A 347 -32.02 -25.19 25.71
C GLY A 347 -33.05 -24.76 24.66
N LYS A 348 -33.38 -23.47 24.61
CA LYS A 348 -34.33 -22.91 23.62
C LYS A 348 -33.91 -23.16 22.18
N ILE A 349 -32.63 -22.99 21.86
CA ILE A 349 -32.09 -23.23 20.51
C ILE A 349 -32.30 -24.70 20.11
N LEU A 350 -32.08 -25.65 21.03
CA LEU A 350 -32.29 -27.08 20.75
C LEU A 350 -33.77 -27.46 20.63
N GLU A 351 -34.67 -26.70 21.27
CA GLU A 351 -36.12 -26.89 21.21
C GLU A 351 -36.78 -26.18 20.01
N SER A 352 -36.04 -25.34 19.28
CA SER A 352 -36.56 -24.53 18.15
C SER A 352 -36.99 -25.34 16.91
N GLY A 353 -36.72 -26.65 16.89
CA GLY A 353 -36.95 -27.52 15.74
C GLY A 353 -35.87 -27.43 14.66
N LEU A 354 -34.85 -26.60 14.85
CA LEU A 354 -33.65 -26.59 14.01
C LEU A 354 -32.84 -27.89 14.22
N SER A 355 -32.47 -28.51 13.12
CA SER A 355 -31.57 -29.67 13.13
C SER A 355 -30.15 -29.27 13.55
N ILE A 356 -29.42 -30.23 14.11
CA ILE A 356 -28.00 -30.06 14.44
C ILE A 356 -27.20 -29.59 13.20
N SER A 357 -27.52 -30.13 12.02
CA SER A 357 -26.86 -29.74 10.76
C SER A 357 -27.05 -28.26 10.42
N GLN A 358 -28.28 -27.74 10.56
CA GLN A 358 -28.57 -26.31 10.32
C GLN A 358 -27.82 -25.41 11.30
N LEU A 359 -27.81 -25.77 12.59
CA LEU A 359 -27.12 -25.01 13.63
C LEU A 359 -25.61 -24.95 13.39
N VAL A 360 -24.99 -26.12 13.14
CA VAL A 360 -23.55 -26.23 12.89
C VAL A 360 -23.17 -25.51 11.59
N SER A 361 -23.93 -25.70 10.51
CA SER A 361 -23.64 -25.07 9.22
C SER A 361 -23.76 -23.55 9.30
N THR A 362 -24.75 -23.01 10.00
CA THR A 362 -24.94 -21.56 10.16
C THR A 362 -23.84 -20.95 11.02
N ALA A 363 -23.49 -21.60 12.14
CA ALA A 363 -22.38 -21.16 12.98
C ALA A 363 -21.05 -21.17 12.22
N TRP A 364 -20.79 -22.23 11.44
CA TRP A 364 -19.61 -22.34 10.58
C TRP A 364 -19.60 -21.26 9.50
N ALA A 365 -20.68 -21.11 8.74
CA ALA A 365 -20.80 -20.11 7.68
C ALA A 365 -20.52 -18.68 8.19
N SER A 366 -20.92 -18.38 9.43
CA SER A 366 -20.65 -17.09 10.05
C SER A 366 -19.16 -16.94 10.41
N ALA A 367 -18.59 -17.93 11.11
CA ALA A 367 -17.23 -17.86 11.61
C ALA A 367 -16.14 -18.04 10.53
N ALA A 368 -16.38 -18.90 9.53
CA ALA A 368 -15.42 -19.32 8.52
C ALA A 368 -15.06 -18.23 7.50
N THR A 369 -15.76 -17.09 7.54
CA THR A 369 -15.38 -15.90 6.75
C THR A 369 -14.11 -15.23 7.28
N PHE A 370 -13.69 -15.55 8.50
CA PHE A 370 -12.48 -15.02 9.09
C PHE A 370 -11.24 -15.46 8.30
N ARG A 371 -10.35 -14.51 8.03
CA ARG A 371 -9.02 -14.80 7.49
C ARG A 371 -7.95 -14.14 8.35
N GLY A 372 -6.95 -14.93 8.75
CA GLY A 372 -5.86 -14.47 9.60
C GLY A 372 -4.91 -13.48 8.94
N THR A 373 -4.99 -13.32 7.62
CA THR A 373 -4.07 -12.50 6.81
C THR A 373 -4.26 -11.00 7.07
N ASP A 374 -5.50 -10.50 6.96
CA ASP A 374 -5.87 -9.11 7.25
C ASP A 374 -6.84 -8.98 8.45
N LYS A 375 -7.11 -10.10 9.12
CA LYS A 375 -8.00 -10.21 10.30
C LYS A 375 -9.45 -9.77 10.03
N ARG A 376 -9.90 -9.76 8.76
CA ARG A 376 -11.29 -9.48 8.39
C ARG A 376 -12.18 -10.72 8.50
N GLY A 377 -13.49 -10.49 8.50
CA GLY A 377 -14.51 -11.53 8.62
C GLY A 377 -14.67 -12.08 10.05
N GLY A 378 -15.35 -13.21 10.16
CA GLY A 378 -15.69 -13.86 11.42
C GLY A 378 -17.12 -13.60 11.88
N ALA A 379 -17.49 -14.23 13.00
CA ALA A 379 -18.87 -14.24 13.49
C ALA A 379 -19.31 -12.94 14.19
N ASN A 380 -18.36 -12.14 14.69
CA ASN A 380 -18.70 -10.88 15.37
C ASN A 380 -19.38 -9.89 14.40
N GLY A 381 -20.39 -9.17 14.89
CA GLY A 381 -21.26 -8.32 14.08
C GLY A 381 -22.39 -9.06 13.35
N ALA A 382 -22.43 -10.40 13.42
CA ALA A 382 -23.46 -11.23 12.81
C ALA A 382 -23.71 -10.90 11.32
N ARG A 383 -22.64 -10.57 10.58
CA ARG A 383 -22.74 -10.13 9.17
C ARG A 383 -23.35 -11.17 8.23
N ILE A 384 -23.44 -12.43 8.67
CA ILE A 384 -24.11 -13.52 7.94
C ILE A 384 -25.56 -13.18 7.57
N ARG A 385 -26.27 -12.35 8.35
CA ARG A 385 -27.65 -11.92 8.04
C ARG A 385 -27.73 -10.70 7.12
N LEU A 386 -26.59 -10.13 6.73
CA LEU A 386 -26.50 -8.92 5.91
C LEU A 386 -25.99 -9.25 4.51
N THR A 387 -26.26 -8.38 3.54
CA THR A 387 -25.65 -8.49 2.20
C THR A 387 -24.16 -8.15 2.27
N PRO A 388 -23.28 -8.87 1.56
CA PRO A 388 -23.61 -9.96 0.63
C PRO A 388 -23.66 -11.36 1.26
N GLN A 389 -23.26 -11.55 2.52
CA GLN A 389 -23.10 -12.90 3.10
C GLN A 389 -24.40 -13.72 3.14
N ARG A 390 -25.54 -13.09 3.40
CA ARG A 390 -26.85 -13.79 3.40
C ARG A 390 -27.23 -14.34 2.03
N ASP A 391 -26.67 -13.76 0.96
CA ASP A 391 -27.00 -14.03 -0.44
C ASP A 391 -25.94 -14.95 -1.10
N TRP A 392 -24.89 -15.34 -0.38
CA TRP A 392 -23.85 -16.23 -0.92
C TRP A 392 -24.38 -17.65 -1.15
N GLU A 393 -24.11 -18.19 -2.34
CA GLU A 393 -24.53 -19.54 -2.72
C GLU A 393 -24.03 -20.61 -1.74
N VAL A 394 -22.77 -20.50 -1.29
CA VAL A 394 -22.16 -21.42 -0.33
C VAL A 394 -22.87 -21.45 1.03
N ASN A 395 -23.58 -20.38 1.38
CA ASN A 395 -24.34 -20.28 2.63
C ASN A 395 -25.78 -20.82 2.51
N GLY A 396 -26.21 -21.24 1.31
CA GLY A 396 -27.55 -21.75 1.05
C GLY A 396 -28.66 -20.77 1.47
N PRO A 397 -28.85 -19.64 0.76
CA PRO A 397 -29.65 -18.50 1.24
C PRO A 397 -31.07 -18.84 1.70
N ALA A 398 -31.75 -19.74 0.98
CA ALA A 398 -33.10 -20.17 1.33
C ALA A 398 -33.17 -20.93 2.66
N GLU A 399 -32.15 -21.74 2.96
CA GLU A 399 -32.08 -22.50 4.20
C GLU A 399 -31.58 -21.62 5.35
N LEU A 400 -30.54 -20.81 5.10
CA LEU A 400 -30.04 -19.81 6.04
C LEU A 400 -31.16 -18.86 6.49
N GLY A 401 -32.02 -18.39 5.58
CA GLY A 401 -33.14 -17.51 5.92
C GLY A 401 -34.08 -18.10 6.96
N LYS A 402 -34.40 -19.40 6.88
CA LYS A 402 -35.22 -20.09 7.88
C LYS A 402 -34.52 -20.19 9.23
N VAL A 403 -33.22 -20.51 9.22
CA VAL A 403 -32.43 -20.62 10.45
C VAL A 403 -32.32 -19.27 11.15
N LEU A 404 -32.04 -18.20 10.40
CA LEU A 404 -31.95 -16.85 10.96
C LEU A 404 -33.29 -16.41 11.55
N GLN A 405 -34.41 -16.64 10.85
CA GLN A 405 -35.74 -16.33 11.39
C GLN A 405 -35.98 -17.05 12.73
N ALA A 406 -35.69 -18.35 12.81
CA ALA A 406 -35.90 -19.14 14.03
C ALA A 406 -34.96 -18.77 15.19
N LEU A 407 -33.81 -18.12 14.91
CA LEU A 407 -32.88 -17.62 15.94
C LEU A 407 -33.19 -16.18 16.38
N GLU A 408 -33.97 -15.43 15.58
CA GLU A 408 -34.40 -14.06 15.88
C GLU A 408 -35.70 -14.01 16.70
N GLU A 409 -36.59 -15.00 16.52
CA GLU A 409 -37.77 -15.26 17.36
C GLU A 409 -37.40 -15.83 18.74
#